data_AF-A0A841RNW5-F1
#
_entry.id   AF-A0A841RNW5-F1
#
_cell.length_a   1.000
_cell.length_b   1.000
_cell.length_c   1.000
_cell.angle_alpha   90.00
_cell.angle_beta   90.00
_cell.angle_gamma   90.00
#
_symmetry.space_group_name_H-M   'P 1'
#
loop_
_entity.id
_entity.type
_entity.pdbx_description
1 polymer ?
#
loop_
_entity_poly.entity_id
_entity_poly.type
_entity_poly.pdbx_seq_one_letter_code
_entity_poly.pdbx_strand_id
1 'polypeptide(L)'
;MKYHINFEGKVYPCKAEIFRCPYGEEYHSDNKVELYYKLMEMSHGTHMVRSETALKELRVRNRLKDYSSFGRIMWNTSFPLEVIVATLWEAIMYSKEVNIDPVEMAASIYWEKFEEEAAEVVARGYYNGATIPSYVPDNISTKGWHISQERIKERIEYVGYTYKHTFEDEFSKHHAREVEAILKREYQRFIKYKQYKKGELKLENYGDPYAWIKQDFKKFSHDLNTSKMITQPIFYGNLENAKEAIRNMDNYELLSVFDDYSVTDKEIEENVKEANYFQLEYREDLFSQDFISELKRWYKRNREIYEKWKIYTPNRVLLSMEVAKELDRRTILRQDSVVGMMLAEGLWE
;
A
#
# COMPACT_ATOMS: atom_id res chain seq x y z
N MET A 1 -5.32 24.88 5.05
CA MET A 1 -4.16 24.86 5.95
C MET A 1 -3.02 24.25 5.16
N LYS A 2 -1.91 24.97 5.03
CA LYS A 2 -0.73 24.50 4.29
C LYS A 2 0.12 23.61 5.20
N TYR A 3 0.84 22.67 4.62
CA TYR A 3 1.79 21.80 5.32
C TYR A 3 3.18 21.96 4.71
N HIS A 4 4.23 21.61 5.45
CA HIS A 4 5.60 21.54 4.96
C HIS A 4 6.31 20.25 5.38
N ILE A 5 7.37 19.90 4.65
CA ILE A 5 8.34 18.87 5.01
C ILE A 5 9.55 19.54 5.67
N ASN A 6 9.97 19.08 6.86
CA ASN A 6 11.21 19.53 7.49
C ASN A 6 12.44 18.75 6.98
N PHE A 7 13.66 19.10 7.44
CA PHE A 7 14.89 18.44 6.97
C PHE A 7 15.02 16.97 7.40
N GLU A 8 14.24 16.51 8.38
CA GLU A 8 14.15 15.11 8.80
C GLU A 8 13.08 14.29 8.04
N GLY A 9 12.41 14.90 7.07
CA GLY A 9 11.37 14.24 6.28
C GLY A 9 10.09 13.96 7.07
N LYS A 10 9.75 14.86 8.02
CA LYS A 10 8.48 14.87 8.76
C LYS A 10 7.56 15.95 8.19
N VAL A 11 6.27 15.66 8.15
CA VAL A 11 5.22 16.55 7.65
C VAL A 11 4.54 17.26 8.82
N TYR A 12 4.57 18.60 8.78
CA TYR A 12 3.99 19.47 9.80
C TYR A 12 2.98 20.47 9.23
N PRO A 13 1.97 20.89 10.01
CA PRO A 13 1.22 22.10 9.71
C PRO A 13 2.20 23.28 9.57
N CYS A 14 2.11 24.01 8.46
CA CYS A 14 2.90 25.22 8.30
C CYS A 14 2.25 26.33 9.14
N LYS A 15 2.99 26.82 10.14
CA LYS A 15 2.51 27.87 11.06
C LYS A 15 2.86 29.28 10.58
N ALA A 16 3.42 29.39 9.38
CA ALA A 16 3.69 30.67 8.76
C ALA A 16 2.37 31.27 8.25
N GLU A 17 1.64 31.96 9.14
CA GLU A 17 0.33 32.56 8.81
C GLU A 17 0.47 33.83 7.97
N ILE A 18 1.65 34.49 7.99
CA ILE A 18 1.89 35.80 7.34
C ILE A 18 3.23 35.83 6.56
N PHE A 19 4.18 34.90 6.80
CA PHE A 19 5.58 34.98 6.33
C PHE A 19 6.08 33.77 5.53
N ARG A 20 7.28 33.88 4.95
CA ARG A 20 7.96 32.79 4.23
C ARG A 20 8.48 31.75 5.23
N CYS A 21 8.01 30.52 5.08
CA CYS A 21 8.54 29.36 5.79
C CYS A 21 10.02 29.10 5.41
N PRO A 22 10.92 28.76 6.37
CA PRO A 22 12.35 28.61 6.12
C PRO A 22 12.70 27.42 5.20
N TYR A 23 11.76 26.51 4.97
CA TYR A 23 11.98 25.31 4.16
C TYR A 23 11.82 25.56 2.65
N GLY A 24 11.32 26.72 2.20
CA GLY A 24 11.09 26.98 0.77
C GLY A 24 9.76 26.39 0.24
N GLU A 25 9.20 26.99 -0.80
CA GLU A 25 7.85 26.68 -1.32
C GLU A 25 7.72 25.25 -1.86
N GLU A 26 8.80 24.69 -2.40
CA GLU A 26 8.86 23.35 -2.98
C GLU A 26 8.61 22.23 -1.94
N TYR A 27 8.88 22.51 -0.66
CA TYR A 27 8.62 21.60 0.46
C TYR A 27 7.20 21.72 1.01
N HIS A 28 6.31 22.50 0.38
CA HIS A 28 4.94 22.70 0.85
C HIS A 28 3.88 22.03 -0.03
N SER A 29 2.70 21.82 0.55
CA SER A 29 1.46 21.45 -0.12
C SER A 29 0.25 21.73 0.79
N ASP A 30 -0.93 21.93 0.21
CA ASP A 30 -2.20 21.99 0.93
C ASP A 30 -2.68 20.60 1.40
N ASN A 31 -2.00 19.53 0.99
CA ASN A 31 -2.37 18.15 1.26
C ASN A 31 -1.17 17.34 1.78
N LYS A 32 -1.29 16.78 3.01
CA LYS A 32 -0.29 15.89 3.60
C LYS A 32 0.11 14.73 2.68
N VAL A 33 -0.84 14.19 1.91
CA VAL A 33 -0.61 13.04 1.02
C VAL A 33 0.34 13.39 -0.11
N GLU A 34 0.25 14.60 -0.66
CA GLU A 34 1.20 15.05 -1.68
C GLU A 34 2.61 15.19 -1.12
N LEU A 35 2.74 15.64 0.14
CA LEU A 35 4.04 15.67 0.82
C LEU A 35 4.60 14.27 1.07
N TYR A 36 3.75 13.28 1.38
CA TYR A 36 4.20 11.88 1.47
C TYR A 36 4.74 11.38 0.13
N TYR A 37 4.11 11.72 -1.00
CA TYR A 37 4.64 11.37 -2.32
C TYR A 37 5.98 12.08 -2.60
N LYS A 38 6.08 13.38 -2.33
CA LYS A 38 7.33 14.13 -2.47
C LYS A 38 8.47 13.51 -1.65
N LEU A 39 8.21 13.14 -0.39
CA LEU A 39 9.19 12.46 0.47
C LEU A 39 9.75 11.19 -0.15
N MET A 40 8.92 10.44 -0.89
CA MET A 40 9.34 9.22 -1.55
C MET A 40 10.14 9.47 -2.85
N GLU A 41 9.95 10.63 -3.48
CA GLU A 41 10.66 11.05 -4.70
C GLU A 41 11.99 11.76 -4.40
N MET A 42 12.07 12.47 -3.28
CA MET A 42 13.27 13.16 -2.85
C MET A 42 14.34 12.12 -2.50
N SER A 43 15.38 12.04 -3.32
CA SER A 43 16.56 11.18 -3.20
C SER A 43 17.46 11.51 -2.00
N HIS A 44 16.90 12.04 -0.92
CA HIS A 44 17.62 12.44 0.29
C HIS A 44 17.77 11.24 1.24
N GLY A 45 18.77 10.42 0.94
CA GLY A 45 19.57 9.69 1.93
C GLY A 45 18.93 8.53 2.70
N THR A 46 17.61 8.33 2.66
CA THR A 46 16.97 7.15 3.25
C THR A 46 16.62 6.17 2.14
N HIS A 47 17.52 5.22 1.87
CA HIS A 47 17.18 3.99 1.17
C HIS A 47 16.14 3.25 2.02
N MET A 48 14.86 3.58 1.85
CA MET A 48 13.79 2.78 2.43
C MET A 48 13.79 1.43 1.72
N VAL A 49 14.15 0.38 2.45
CA VAL A 49 14.17 -0.99 1.93
C VAL A 49 12.77 -1.33 1.43
N ARG A 50 12.66 -1.79 0.20
CA ARG A 50 11.39 -2.16 -0.44
C ARG A 50 11.24 -3.67 -0.40
N SER A 51 10.00 -4.16 -0.50
CA SER A 51 9.80 -5.60 -0.67
C SER A 51 10.02 -6.03 -2.12
N GLU A 52 11.19 -6.61 -2.42
CA GLU A 52 11.47 -7.23 -3.73
C GLU A 52 10.48 -8.34 -4.09
N THR A 53 9.97 -9.06 -3.09
CA THR A 53 8.95 -10.10 -3.33
C THR A 53 7.63 -9.48 -3.76
N ALA A 54 7.22 -8.38 -3.12
CA ALA A 54 6.04 -7.62 -3.50
C ALA A 54 6.21 -6.95 -4.87
N LEU A 55 7.37 -6.38 -5.17
CA LEU A 55 7.67 -5.79 -6.48
C LEU A 55 7.68 -6.86 -7.59
N LYS A 56 8.20 -8.06 -7.30
CA LYS A 56 8.12 -9.18 -8.25
C LYS A 56 6.67 -9.63 -8.44
N GLU A 57 5.87 -9.73 -7.38
CA GLU A 57 4.45 -10.04 -7.49
C GLU A 57 3.74 -8.99 -8.35
N LEU A 58 3.97 -7.72 -8.05
CA LEU A 58 3.43 -6.59 -8.79
C LEU A 58 3.84 -6.63 -10.26
N ARG A 59 5.10 -6.94 -10.60
CA ARG A 59 5.55 -7.03 -12.01
C ARG A 59 5.00 -8.25 -12.75
N VAL A 60 4.80 -9.37 -12.05
CA VAL A 60 4.31 -10.62 -12.66
C VAL A 60 2.79 -10.60 -12.79
N ARG A 61 2.10 -10.09 -11.77
CA ARG A 61 0.65 -10.14 -11.65
C ARG A 61 0.00 -8.79 -11.90
N ASN A 62 0.76 -7.72 -12.11
CA ASN A 62 0.27 -6.34 -12.22
C ASN A 62 -0.51 -5.83 -10.98
N ARG A 63 -0.52 -6.57 -9.87
CA ARG A 63 -1.14 -6.20 -8.58
C ARG A 63 -0.43 -6.83 -7.40
N LEU A 64 -0.60 -6.23 -6.23
CA LEU A 64 -0.40 -6.90 -4.95
C LEU A 64 -1.71 -7.61 -4.56
N LYS A 65 -1.62 -8.87 -4.13
CA LYS A 65 -2.79 -9.63 -3.70
C LYS A 65 -3.19 -9.28 -2.26
N ASP A 66 -2.22 -9.25 -1.37
CA ASP A 66 -2.34 -9.04 0.07
C ASP A 66 -0.93 -8.71 0.64
N TYR A 67 -0.80 -8.56 1.96
CA TYR A 67 0.49 -8.25 2.58
C TYR A 67 1.43 -9.47 2.75
N SER A 68 1.07 -10.67 2.27
CA SER A 68 1.94 -11.85 2.44
C SER A 68 3.30 -11.69 1.77
N SER A 69 3.36 -10.92 0.68
CA SER A 69 4.58 -10.58 -0.05
C SER A 69 5.54 -9.66 0.72
N PHE A 70 5.15 -9.16 1.89
CA PHE A 70 6.02 -8.41 2.81
C PHE A 70 6.70 -9.31 3.85
N GLY A 71 6.18 -10.51 4.07
CA GLY A 71 6.48 -11.34 5.23
C GLY A 71 7.97 -11.55 5.46
N ARG A 72 8.74 -11.92 4.44
CA ARG A 72 10.17 -12.26 4.60
C ARG A 72 11.07 -11.08 4.99
N ILE A 73 10.78 -9.88 4.51
CA ILE A 73 11.65 -8.70 4.72
C ILE A 73 11.38 -8.07 6.08
N MET A 74 10.15 -8.17 6.57
CA MET A 74 9.74 -7.70 7.89
C MET A 74 10.52 -8.37 9.03
N TRP A 75 10.87 -9.66 8.88
CA TRP A 75 11.68 -10.39 9.88
C TRP A 75 13.11 -9.85 10.04
N ASN A 76 13.62 -9.13 9.04
CA ASN A 76 15.01 -8.69 8.99
C ASN A 76 15.17 -7.16 9.15
N THR A 77 14.08 -6.41 9.38
CA THR A 77 14.10 -4.94 9.51
C THR A 77 13.61 -4.49 10.87
N SER A 78 14.26 -3.47 11.43
CA SER A 78 13.78 -2.77 12.64
C SER A 78 12.67 -1.75 12.34
N PHE A 79 12.36 -1.53 11.05
CA PHE A 79 11.51 -0.44 10.54
C PHE A 79 10.45 -0.99 9.58
N PRO A 80 9.47 -1.77 10.11
CA PRO A 80 8.49 -2.48 9.29
C PRO A 80 7.53 -1.57 8.50
N LEU A 81 7.12 -0.44 9.08
CA LEU A 81 6.12 0.44 8.49
C LEU A 81 6.69 1.23 7.30
N GLU A 82 7.96 1.60 7.39
CA GLU A 82 8.75 2.24 6.35
C GLU A 82 8.84 1.36 5.11
N VAL A 83 9.07 0.04 5.28
CA VAL A 83 9.06 -0.92 4.17
C VAL A 83 7.70 -1.00 3.50
N ILE A 84 6.62 -1.01 4.31
CA ILE A 84 5.24 -1.03 3.80
C ILE A 84 4.97 0.20 2.96
N VAL A 85 5.20 1.39 3.51
CA VAL A 85 4.97 2.68 2.83
C VAL A 85 5.77 2.75 1.53
N ALA A 86 7.06 2.41 1.57
CA ALA A 86 7.93 2.46 0.39
C ALA A 86 7.47 1.51 -0.73
N THR A 87 7.02 0.32 -0.37
CA THR A 87 6.53 -0.66 -1.36
C THR A 87 5.17 -0.26 -1.93
N LEU A 88 4.26 0.27 -1.11
CA LEU A 88 2.96 0.76 -1.58
C LEU A 88 3.12 1.95 -2.53
N TRP A 89 4.06 2.87 -2.25
CA TRP A 89 4.41 3.94 -3.18
C TRP A 89 4.86 3.42 -4.54
N GLU A 90 5.79 2.47 -4.56
CA GLU A 90 6.27 1.85 -5.80
C GLU A 90 5.14 1.13 -6.55
N ALA A 91 4.20 0.52 -5.84
CA ALA A 91 3.00 -0.05 -6.46
C ALA A 91 2.12 1.02 -7.13
N ILE A 92 1.95 2.17 -6.49
CA ILE A 92 1.24 3.33 -7.06
C ILE A 92 1.98 3.85 -8.29
N MET A 93 3.31 3.99 -8.24
CA MET A 93 4.09 4.47 -9.39
C MET A 93 4.05 3.50 -10.56
N TYR A 94 4.25 2.22 -10.31
CA TYR A 94 4.14 1.18 -11.34
C TYR A 94 2.77 1.21 -12.03
N SER A 95 1.69 1.41 -11.28
CA SER A 95 0.34 1.53 -11.86
C SER A 95 0.18 2.72 -12.81
N LYS A 96 0.87 3.83 -12.54
CA LYS A 96 0.86 5.03 -13.38
C LYS A 96 1.70 4.85 -14.65
N GLU A 97 2.83 4.14 -14.54
CA GLU A 97 3.78 3.93 -15.65
C GLU A 97 3.26 2.95 -16.70
N VAL A 98 2.66 1.84 -16.26
CA VAL A 98 2.30 0.74 -17.17
C VAL A 98 0.94 0.97 -17.85
N ASN A 99 0.24 2.07 -17.52
CA ASN A 99 -1.09 2.42 -18.05
C ASN A 99 -2.04 1.21 -18.06
N ILE A 100 -1.94 0.38 -17.01
CA ILE A 100 -2.67 -0.89 -16.91
C ILE A 100 -4.13 -0.55 -16.76
N ASP A 101 -4.97 -0.99 -17.69
CA ASP A 101 -6.41 -0.97 -17.50
C ASP A 101 -6.75 -1.98 -16.39
N PRO A 102 -7.18 -1.51 -15.20
CA PRO A 102 -7.62 -2.37 -14.12
C PRO A 102 -8.66 -3.41 -14.53
N VAL A 103 -9.51 -3.04 -15.49
CA VAL A 103 -10.66 -3.82 -15.95
C VAL A 103 -10.16 -4.99 -16.78
N GLU A 104 -9.24 -4.76 -17.72
CA GLU A 104 -8.63 -5.81 -18.53
C GLU A 104 -7.89 -6.82 -17.65
N MET A 105 -7.18 -6.34 -16.62
CA MET A 105 -6.32 -7.16 -15.79
C MET A 105 -7.08 -7.99 -14.74
N ALA A 106 -8.09 -7.41 -14.09
CA ALA A 106 -8.93 -8.16 -13.14
C ALA A 106 -9.82 -9.18 -13.86
N ALA A 107 -10.26 -8.83 -15.07
CA ALA A 107 -11.08 -9.71 -15.89
C ALA A 107 -10.27 -10.80 -16.59
N SER A 108 -9.04 -10.54 -17.06
CA SER A 108 -8.16 -11.57 -17.63
C SER A 108 -7.83 -12.64 -16.60
N ILE A 109 -7.38 -12.29 -15.40
CA ILE A 109 -7.00 -13.29 -14.38
C ILE A 109 -8.19 -14.14 -13.92
N TYR A 110 -9.37 -13.53 -13.73
CA TYR A 110 -10.55 -14.26 -13.27
C TYR A 110 -11.17 -15.13 -14.36
N TRP A 111 -11.23 -14.61 -15.59
CA TRP A 111 -11.89 -15.29 -16.69
C TRP A 111 -10.99 -16.20 -17.52
N GLU A 112 -9.68 -15.96 -17.63
CA GLU A 112 -8.74 -16.90 -18.28
C GLU A 112 -8.75 -18.25 -17.57
N LYS A 113 -8.64 -18.26 -16.24
CA LYS A 113 -8.70 -19.49 -15.45
C LYS A 113 -10.04 -20.21 -15.60
N PHE A 114 -11.15 -19.44 -15.61
CA PHE A 114 -12.47 -20.01 -15.88
C PHE A 114 -12.59 -20.58 -17.30
N GLU A 115 -12.07 -19.87 -18.31
CA GLU A 115 -12.08 -20.31 -19.71
C GLU A 115 -11.28 -21.61 -19.88
N GLU A 116 -10.13 -21.73 -19.23
CA GLU A 116 -9.32 -22.95 -19.24
C GLU A 116 -10.03 -24.12 -18.55
N GLU A 117 -10.50 -23.93 -17.31
CA GLU A 117 -11.21 -24.97 -16.55
C GLU A 117 -12.48 -25.43 -17.28
N ALA A 118 -13.25 -24.48 -17.82
CA ALA A 118 -14.47 -24.79 -18.55
C ALA A 118 -14.19 -25.44 -19.90
N ALA A 119 -13.16 -25.00 -20.64
CA ALA A 119 -12.76 -25.64 -21.89
C ALA A 119 -12.32 -27.08 -21.66
N GLU A 120 -11.63 -27.36 -20.55
CA GLU A 120 -11.25 -28.73 -20.13
C GLU A 120 -12.44 -29.63 -19.79
N VAL A 121 -13.47 -29.08 -19.14
CA VAL A 121 -14.74 -29.79 -18.92
C VAL A 121 -15.44 -30.07 -20.25
N VAL A 122 -15.49 -29.08 -21.16
CA VAL A 122 -16.08 -29.23 -22.49
C VAL A 122 -15.30 -30.23 -23.36
N ALA A 123 -13.97 -30.24 -23.28
CA ALA A 123 -13.11 -31.18 -23.99
C ALA A 123 -13.39 -32.62 -23.56
N ARG A 124 -13.58 -32.84 -22.25
CA ARG A 124 -14.06 -34.13 -21.71
C ARG A 124 -15.46 -34.46 -22.21
N GLY A 125 -16.34 -33.47 -22.33
CA GLY A 125 -17.67 -33.64 -22.93
C GLY A 125 -17.60 -34.16 -24.35
N TYR A 126 -16.87 -33.47 -25.23
CA TYR A 126 -16.67 -33.91 -26.61
C TYR A 126 -16.03 -35.29 -26.71
N TYR A 127 -15.03 -35.57 -25.87
CA TYR A 127 -14.35 -36.86 -25.85
C TYR A 127 -15.29 -38.03 -25.48
N ASN A 128 -16.24 -37.78 -24.56
CA ASN A 128 -17.19 -38.79 -24.10
C ASN A 128 -18.56 -38.73 -24.82
N GLY A 129 -18.68 -37.96 -25.91
CA GLY A 129 -19.93 -37.85 -26.67
C GLY A 129 -21.07 -37.12 -25.96
N ALA A 130 -20.77 -36.24 -24.99
CA ALA A 130 -21.76 -35.41 -24.31
C ALA A 130 -22.30 -34.32 -25.25
N THR A 131 -23.57 -33.93 -25.06
CA THR A 131 -24.13 -32.78 -25.77
C THR A 131 -23.72 -31.50 -25.04
N ILE A 132 -22.97 -30.61 -25.70
CA ILE A 132 -22.57 -29.34 -25.11
C ILE A 132 -23.78 -28.38 -25.11
N PRO A 133 -24.24 -27.92 -23.94
CA PRO A 133 -25.42 -27.07 -23.87
C PRO A 133 -25.20 -25.69 -24.52
N SER A 134 -26.24 -25.14 -25.17
CA SER A 134 -26.18 -23.86 -25.90
C SER A 134 -25.88 -22.62 -25.04
N TYR A 135 -26.02 -22.73 -23.72
CA TYR A 135 -25.62 -21.65 -22.80
C TYR A 135 -24.11 -21.58 -22.59
N VAL A 136 -23.34 -22.60 -22.96
CA VAL A 136 -21.87 -22.53 -22.98
C VAL A 136 -21.45 -21.50 -24.05
N PRO A 137 -20.47 -20.62 -23.77
CA PRO A 137 -19.92 -19.67 -24.75
C PRO A 137 -19.20 -20.36 -25.91
N ASP A 138 -19.37 -19.84 -27.12
CA ASP A 138 -18.81 -20.43 -28.34
C ASP A 138 -17.28 -20.51 -28.31
N ASN A 139 -16.61 -19.52 -27.70
CA ASN A 139 -15.15 -19.52 -27.56
C ASN A 139 -14.66 -20.63 -26.62
N ILE A 140 -15.36 -20.89 -25.52
CA ILE A 140 -15.06 -22.00 -24.61
C ILE A 140 -15.36 -23.34 -25.30
N SER A 141 -16.47 -23.40 -26.05
CA SER A 141 -16.84 -24.58 -26.82
C SER A 141 -15.79 -24.93 -27.88
N THR A 142 -15.33 -23.93 -28.61
CA THR A 142 -14.30 -24.07 -29.65
C THR A 142 -12.96 -24.49 -29.05
N LYS A 143 -12.53 -23.85 -27.95
CA LYS A 143 -11.30 -24.21 -27.23
C LYS A 143 -11.36 -25.65 -26.70
N GLY A 144 -12.47 -26.04 -26.09
CA GLY A 144 -12.68 -27.41 -25.62
C GLY A 144 -12.70 -28.44 -26.75
N TRP A 145 -13.27 -28.09 -27.90
CA TRP A 145 -13.21 -28.95 -29.09
C TRP A 145 -11.78 -29.19 -29.56
N HIS A 146 -10.95 -28.14 -29.66
CA HIS A 146 -9.54 -28.26 -30.04
C HIS A 146 -8.75 -29.16 -29.08
N ILE A 147 -8.87 -28.95 -27.77
CA ILE A 147 -8.23 -29.78 -26.73
C ILE A 147 -8.68 -31.25 -26.87
N SER A 148 -9.95 -31.49 -27.16
CA SER A 148 -10.47 -32.85 -27.37
C SER A 148 -9.85 -33.53 -28.59
N GLN A 149 -9.72 -32.80 -29.71
CA GLN A 149 -9.09 -33.34 -30.93
C GLN A 149 -7.61 -33.65 -30.75
N GLU A 150 -6.87 -32.84 -30.00
CA GLU A 150 -5.46 -33.10 -29.65
C GLU A 150 -5.33 -34.41 -28.86
N ARG A 151 -6.16 -34.59 -27.82
CA ARG A 151 -6.17 -35.83 -27.01
C ARG A 151 -6.54 -37.07 -27.82
N ILE A 152 -7.47 -36.94 -28.76
CA ILE A 152 -7.85 -38.04 -29.65
C ILE A 152 -6.67 -38.42 -30.57
N LYS A 153 -5.97 -37.43 -31.13
CA LYS A 153 -4.78 -37.68 -31.96
C LYS A 153 -3.67 -38.39 -31.17
N GLU A 154 -3.36 -37.92 -29.96
CA GLU A 154 -2.36 -38.54 -29.08
C GLU A 154 -2.74 -39.99 -28.69
N ARG A 155 -4.02 -40.27 -28.46
CA ARG A 155 -4.51 -41.63 -28.13
C ARG A 155 -4.46 -42.58 -29.33
N ILE A 156 -4.71 -42.09 -30.54
CA ILE A 156 -4.61 -42.89 -31.79
C ILE A 156 -3.16 -43.31 -32.04
N GLU A 157 -2.17 -42.50 -31.65
CA GLU A 157 -0.76 -42.86 -31.75
C GLU A 157 -0.31 -43.88 -30.69
N TYR A 158 -0.94 -43.92 -29.51
CA TYR A 158 -0.51 -44.75 -28.38
C TYR A 158 -1.28 -46.06 -28.15
N VAL A 159 -2.53 -46.19 -28.63
CA VAL A 159 -3.39 -47.35 -28.30
C VAL A 159 -3.91 -48.02 -29.57
N GLY A 160 -3.18 -49.04 -30.01
CA GLY A 160 -3.62 -49.94 -31.06
C GLY A 160 -4.94 -50.63 -30.69
N TYR A 161 -5.98 -50.38 -31.49
CA TYR A 161 -7.16 -51.16 -31.89
C TYR A 161 -7.98 -52.03 -30.89
N THR A 162 -7.51 -52.39 -29.69
CA THR A 162 -8.11 -53.48 -28.88
C THR A 162 -9.08 -53.03 -27.78
N TYR A 163 -9.30 -51.73 -27.56
CA TYR A 163 -10.20 -51.19 -26.52
C TYR A 163 -11.53 -50.63 -27.05
N LYS A 164 -11.82 -50.83 -28.36
CA LYS A 164 -12.69 -49.93 -29.13
C LYS A 164 -14.19 -50.26 -29.12
N HIS A 165 -14.67 -51.37 -28.55
CA HIS A 165 -16.05 -51.79 -28.85
C HIS A 165 -16.91 -52.41 -27.75
N THR A 166 -16.46 -52.58 -26.50
CA THR A 166 -17.31 -53.28 -25.50
C THR A 166 -17.48 -52.55 -24.16
N PHE A 167 -16.61 -51.59 -23.83
CA PHE A 167 -16.75 -50.77 -22.61
C PHE A 167 -16.92 -49.27 -22.90
N GLU A 168 -16.70 -48.81 -24.13
CA GLU A 168 -16.84 -47.39 -24.47
C GLU A 168 -18.29 -46.91 -24.34
N ASP A 169 -19.29 -47.73 -24.65
CA ASP A 169 -20.65 -47.20 -24.83
C ASP A 169 -21.38 -46.88 -23.50
N GLU A 170 -21.28 -47.72 -22.46
CA GLU A 170 -21.90 -47.41 -21.14
C GLU A 170 -21.01 -46.49 -20.28
N PHE A 171 -19.69 -46.68 -20.32
CA PHE A 171 -18.74 -45.84 -19.60
C PHE A 171 -18.73 -44.41 -20.13
N SER A 172 -18.73 -44.24 -21.45
CA SER A 172 -18.82 -42.92 -22.09
C SER A 172 -20.18 -42.27 -21.83
N LYS A 173 -21.29 -43.03 -21.80
CA LYS A 173 -22.62 -42.49 -21.44
C LYS A 173 -22.68 -42.03 -19.99
N HIS A 174 -22.04 -42.74 -19.04
CA HIS A 174 -21.98 -42.30 -17.65
C HIS A 174 -21.19 -41.00 -17.50
N HIS A 175 -19.99 -40.93 -18.09
CA HIS A 175 -19.17 -39.72 -18.05
C HIS A 175 -19.77 -38.55 -18.83
N ALA A 176 -20.48 -38.80 -19.92
CA ALA A 176 -21.23 -37.78 -20.63
C ALA A 176 -22.27 -37.11 -19.71
N ARG A 177 -23.02 -37.90 -18.94
CA ARG A 177 -23.99 -37.39 -17.96
C ARG A 177 -23.33 -36.62 -16.82
N GLU A 178 -22.16 -37.05 -16.36
CA GLU A 178 -21.38 -36.32 -15.35
C GLU A 178 -20.94 -34.95 -15.87
N VAL A 179 -20.43 -34.89 -17.11
CA VAL A 179 -20.03 -33.63 -17.74
C VAL A 179 -21.23 -32.71 -17.92
N GLU A 180 -22.36 -33.22 -18.40
CA GLU A 180 -23.60 -32.45 -18.52
C GLU A 180 -24.06 -31.89 -17.15
N ALA A 181 -23.95 -32.69 -16.08
CA ALA A 181 -24.26 -32.24 -14.73
C ALA A 181 -23.30 -31.15 -14.23
N ILE A 182 -22.00 -31.26 -14.53
CA ILE A 182 -20.99 -30.23 -14.20
C ILE A 182 -21.29 -28.94 -14.96
N LEU A 183 -21.48 -29.01 -16.29
CA LEU A 183 -21.81 -27.85 -17.11
C LEU A 183 -23.12 -27.19 -16.68
N LYS A 184 -24.09 -27.97 -16.17
CA LYS A 184 -25.35 -27.47 -15.61
C LYS A 184 -25.15 -26.74 -14.28
N ARG A 185 -24.28 -27.24 -13.40
CA ARG A 185 -23.91 -26.53 -12.15
C ARG A 185 -23.20 -25.20 -12.43
N GLU A 186 -22.41 -25.15 -13.50
CA GLU A 186 -21.67 -23.96 -13.93
C GLU A 186 -22.53 -22.95 -14.73
N TYR A 187 -23.81 -23.24 -14.97
CA TYR A 187 -24.72 -22.41 -15.79
C TYR A 187 -24.65 -20.92 -15.45
N GLN A 188 -24.74 -20.56 -14.16
CA GLN A 188 -24.72 -19.16 -13.74
C GLN A 188 -23.37 -18.48 -14.01
N ARG A 189 -22.26 -19.20 -13.94
CA ARG A 189 -20.93 -18.68 -14.28
C ARG A 189 -20.79 -18.45 -15.79
N PHE A 190 -21.34 -19.33 -16.63
CA PHE A 190 -21.41 -19.12 -18.08
C PHE A 190 -22.25 -17.91 -18.48
N ILE A 191 -23.41 -17.68 -17.84
CA ILE A 191 -24.24 -16.50 -18.10
C ILE A 191 -23.49 -15.21 -17.71
N LYS A 192 -22.85 -15.17 -16.54
CA LYS A 192 -22.03 -14.05 -16.10
C LYS A 192 -20.86 -13.78 -17.05
N TYR A 193 -20.19 -14.82 -17.53
CA TYR A 193 -19.14 -14.71 -18.53
C TYR A 193 -19.64 -14.18 -19.88
N LYS A 194 -20.80 -14.65 -20.37
CA LYS A 194 -21.44 -14.11 -21.59
C LYS A 194 -21.81 -12.65 -21.42
N GLN A 195 -22.29 -12.24 -20.24
CA GLN A 195 -22.58 -10.84 -19.94
C GLN A 195 -21.31 -9.98 -19.90
N TYR A 196 -20.23 -10.47 -19.29
CA TYR A 196 -18.90 -9.85 -19.34
C TYR A 196 -18.41 -9.61 -20.78
N LYS A 197 -18.56 -10.59 -21.67
CA LYS A 197 -18.16 -10.47 -23.08
C LYS A 197 -19.15 -9.63 -23.93
N LYS A 198 -20.40 -9.44 -23.48
CA LYS A 198 -21.45 -8.71 -24.22
C LYS A 198 -21.64 -7.27 -23.79
N GLY A 199 -21.34 -6.95 -22.53
CA GLY A 199 -21.39 -5.60 -22.00
C GLY A 199 -20.01 -5.25 -21.49
N GLU A 200 -19.37 -4.27 -22.13
CA GLU A 200 -18.22 -3.59 -21.54
C GLU A 200 -18.59 -3.23 -20.09
N LEU A 201 -17.88 -3.82 -19.14
CA LEU A 201 -17.96 -3.39 -17.75
C LEU A 201 -17.52 -1.92 -17.73
N LYS A 202 -18.46 -1.01 -17.46
CA LYS A 202 -18.11 0.40 -17.29
C LYS A 202 -17.18 0.55 -16.08
N LEU A 203 -16.18 1.43 -16.21
CA LEU A 203 -15.14 1.78 -15.23
C LEU A 203 -15.68 1.90 -13.78
N GLU A 204 -16.93 2.36 -13.66
CA GLU A 204 -17.68 2.56 -12.43
C GLU A 204 -17.90 1.28 -11.59
N ASN A 205 -17.86 0.10 -12.23
CA ASN A 205 -18.19 -1.20 -11.61
C ASN A 205 -16.99 -1.93 -11.02
N TYR A 206 -15.78 -1.51 -11.39
CA TYR A 206 -14.52 -2.01 -10.82
C TYR A 206 -13.87 -0.81 -10.16
N GLY A 207 -14.04 -0.68 -8.84
CA GLY A 207 -13.30 0.32 -8.08
C GLY A 207 -11.80 0.26 -8.40
N ASP A 208 -11.11 1.40 -8.33
CA ASP A 208 -9.66 1.49 -8.54
C ASP A 208 -8.95 0.30 -7.86
N PRO A 209 -8.26 -0.59 -8.60
CA PRO A 209 -7.67 -1.81 -8.03
C PRO A 209 -6.53 -1.48 -7.06
N TYR A 210 -6.03 -0.23 -7.13
CA TYR A 210 -5.10 0.36 -6.20
C TYR A 210 -5.81 1.26 -5.18
N ALA A 211 -7.14 1.31 -5.11
CA ALA A 211 -7.88 2.12 -4.14
C ALA A 211 -7.47 1.77 -2.71
N TRP A 212 -7.41 0.47 -2.40
CA TRP A 212 -6.96 -0.01 -1.10
C TRP A 212 -5.47 0.28 -0.88
N ILE A 213 -4.63 0.21 -1.93
CA ILE A 213 -3.20 0.56 -1.87
C ILE A 213 -3.01 2.05 -1.57
N LYS A 214 -3.77 2.93 -2.23
CA LYS A 214 -3.76 4.39 -2.01
C LYS A 214 -4.29 4.73 -0.62
N GLN A 215 -5.37 4.08 -0.20
CA GLN A 215 -5.94 4.23 1.15
C GLN A 215 -4.94 3.80 2.23
N ASP A 216 -4.34 2.63 2.08
CA ASP A 216 -3.37 2.08 3.03
C ASP A 216 -2.06 2.88 3.01
N PHE A 217 -1.60 3.34 1.83
CA PHE A 217 -0.46 4.25 1.73
C PHE A 217 -0.72 5.54 2.52
N LYS A 218 -1.90 6.15 2.34
CA LYS A 218 -2.30 7.34 3.12
C LYS A 218 -2.30 7.05 4.62
N LYS A 219 -2.90 5.93 5.04
CA LYS A 219 -3.01 5.55 6.46
C LYS A 219 -1.64 5.29 7.07
N PHE A 220 -0.83 4.44 6.45
CA PHE A 220 0.48 4.06 6.98
C PHE A 220 1.50 5.20 6.91
N SER A 221 1.43 6.07 5.89
CA SER A 221 2.26 7.29 5.84
C SER A 221 1.89 8.26 6.96
N HIS A 222 0.60 8.42 7.24
CA HIS A 222 0.14 9.21 8.39
C HIS A 222 0.58 8.62 9.72
N ASP A 223 0.41 7.31 9.91
CA ASP A 223 0.82 6.62 11.15
C ASP A 223 2.33 6.69 11.35
N LEU A 224 3.11 6.52 10.28
CA LEU A 224 4.57 6.67 10.29
C LEU A 224 4.97 8.11 10.64
N ASN A 225 4.35 9.10 10.00
CA ASN A 225 4.61 10.51 10.30
C ASN A 225 4.28 10.83 11.76
N THR A 226 3.11 10.39 12.24
CA THR A 226 2.68 10.58 13.63
C THR A 226 3.62 9.90 14.61
N SER A 227 4.09 8.69 14.31
CA SER A 227 5.14 8.01 15.08
C SER A 227 6.38 8.87 15.19
N LYS A 228 6.92 9.35 14.06
CA LYS A 228 8.08 10.25 14.05
C LYS A 228 7.86 11.53 14.88
N MET A 229 6.65 12.08 14.84
CA MET A 229 6.27 13.26 15.62
C MET A 229 6.18 12.99 17.13
N ILE A 230 5.90 11.77 17.59
CA ILE A 230 5.86 11.44 19.04
C ILE A 230 7.15 10.80 19.54
N THR A 231 7.96 10.26 18.64
CA THR A 231 9.29 9.71 18.94
C THR A 231 10.40 10.73 18.72
N GLN A 232 10.09 12.03 18.86
CA GLN A 232 11.07 13.12 18.88
C GLN A 232 12.26 12.73 19.76
N PRO A 233 13.44 13.35 19.59
CA PRO A 233 14.42 13.40 20.67
C PRO A 233 13.80 14.18 21.84
N ILE A 234 12.86 13.54 22.53
CA ILE A 234 12.53 13.85 23.90
C ILE A 234 13.85 13.60 24.58
N PHE A 235 14.49 14.68 25.02
CA PHE A 235 15.61 14.59 25.91
C PHE A 235 15.10 13.94 27.19
N TYR A 236 15.09 12.60 27.19
CA TYR A 236 14.70 11.78 28.33
C TYR A 236 15.82 11.91 29.36
N GLY A 237 15.72 12.89 30.24
CA GLY A 237 16.70 13.06 31.32
C GLY A 237 16.95 14.51 31.71
N ASN A 238 18.23 14.79 31.98
CA ASN A 238 18.70 16.05 32.53
C ASN A 238 18.57 17.19 31.50
N LEU A 239 17.84 18.24 31.88
CA LEU A 239 17.66 19.47 31.09
C LEU A 239 18.99 20.11 30.67
N GLU A 240 20.04 19.99 31.49
CA GLU A 240 21.35 20.56 31.16
C GLU A 240 22.04 19.82 30.01
N ASN A 241 21.96 18.48 29.97
CA ASN A 241 22.48 17.70 28.85
C ASN A 241 21.72 18.02 27.55
N ALA A 242 20.42 18.29 27.67
CA ALA A 242 19.59 18.70 26.55
C ALA A 242 20.01 20.06 25.99
N LYS A 243 20.26 21.05 26.86
CA LYS A 243 20.78 22.37 26.45
C LYS A 243 22.13 22.26 25.75
N GLU A 244 23.03 21.41 26.26
CA GLU A 244 24.33 21.17 25.63
C GLU A 244 24.16 20.56 24.23
N ALA A 245 23.30 19.55 24.08
CA ALA A 245 23.01 18.95 22.78
C ALA A 245 22.41 19.98 21.79
N ILE A 246 21.43 20.79 22.23
CA ILE A 246 20.83 21.86 21.42
C ILE A 246 21.88 22.84 20.89
N ARG A 247 22.86 23.22 21.73
CA ARG A 247 23.95 24.12 21.33
C ARG A 247 24.90 23.51 20.30
N ASN A 248 24.97 22.18 20.24
CA ASN A 248 25.88 21.45 19.34
C ASN A 248 25.20 20.96 18.05
N MET A 249 23.86 21.00 17.97
CA MET A 249 23.11 20.70 16.73
C MET A 249 23.48 21.66 15.62
N ASP A 250 23.46 21.20 14.38
CA ASP A 250 23.55 22.08 13.22
C ASP A 250 22.23 22.87 13.01
N ASN A 251 22.24 23.83 12.08
CA ASN A 251 21.09 24.72 11.87
C ASN A 251 19.85 23.98 11.32
N TYR A 252 20.05 22.93 10.53
CA TYR A 252 18.98 22.14 9.92
C TYR A 252 18.35 21.18 10.94
N GLU A 253 19.19 20.54 11.76
CA GLU A 253 18.76 19.75 12.91
C GLU A 253 17.98 20.62 13.89
N LEU A 254 18.50 21.80 14.23
CA LEU A 254 17.89 22.71 15.20
C LEU A 254 16.52 23.24 14.71
N LEU A 255 16.38 23.55 13.42
CA LEU A 255 15.10 23.92 12.81
C LEU A 255 14.10 22.76 12.80
N SER A 256 14.55 21.55 12.47
CA SER A 256 13.69 20.36 12.47
C SER A 256 13.20 20.02 13.87
N VAL A 257 14.08 20.17 14.87
CA VAL A 257 13.77 20.04 16.28
C VAL A 257 12.80 21.14 16.73
N PHE A 258 12.95 22.38 16.23
CA PHE A 258 11.99 23.44 16.53
C PHE A 258 10.58 23.11 16.04
N ASP A 259 10.42 22.55 14.84
CA ASP A 259 9.12 22.10 14.36
C ASP A 259 8.51 21.03 15.27
N ASP A 260 9.31 20.02 15.66
CA ASP A 260 8.92 18.98 16.61
C ASP A 260 8.34 19.60 17.91
N TYR A 261 9.04 20.59 18.48
CA TYR A 261 8.65 21.27 19.71
C TYR A 261 7.53 22.31 19.53
N SER A 262 7.29 22.78 18.31
CA SER A 262 6.25 23.76 17.99
C SER A 262 4.85 23.14 17.99
N VAL A 263 4.74 21.81 17.87
CA VAL A 263 3.45 21.12 17.82
C VAL A 263 2.77 21.14 19.19
N THR A 264 1.54 21.62 19.21
CA THR A 264 0.72 21.71 20.41
C THR A 264 0.21 20.34 20.84
N ASP A 265 -0.17 20.21 22.12
CA ASP A 265 -0.80 18.99 22.62
C ASP A 265 -2.09 18.64 21.89
N LYS A 266 -2.85 19.66 21.49
CA LYS A 266 -4.06 19.48 20.69
C LYS A 266 -3.74 18.91 19.31
N GLU A 267 -2.74 19.45 18.61
CA GLU A 267 -2.33 18.95 17.29
C GLU A 267 -1.81 17.51 17.37
N ILE A 268 -1.04 17.16 18.40
CA ILE A 268 -0.59 15.77 18.60
C ILE A 268 -1.77 14.86 18.90
N GLU A 269 -2.70 15.25 19.76
CA GLU A 269 -3.91 14.48 20.06
C GLU A 269 -4.73 14.22 18.79
N GLU A 270 -4.91 15.23 17.93
CA GLU A 270 -5.61 15.10 16.66
C GLU A 270 -4.92 14.11 15.71
N ASN A 271 -3.58 14.19 15.56
CA ASN A 271 -2.84 13.25 14.71
C ASN A 271 -2.86 11.82 15.27
N VAL A 272 -2.73 11.67 16.59
CA VAL A 272 -2.79 10.36 17.27
C VAL A 272 -4.19 9.75 17.16
N LYS A 273 -5.25 10.56 17.29
CA LYS A 273 -6.62 10.13 17.04
C LYS A 273 -6.83 9.69 15.60
N GLU A 274 -6.31 10.43 14.62
CA GLU A 274 -6.33 10.03 13.20
C GLU A 274 -5.52 8.74 12.96
N ALA A 275 -4.45 8.52 13.75
CA ALA A 275 -3.71 7.27 13.81
C ALA A 275 -4.39 6.16 14.64
N ASN A 276 -5.66 6.34 15.00
CA ASN A 276 -6.47 5.45 15.82
C ASN A 276 -5.81 5.10 17.18
N TYR A 277 -5.14 6.06 17.83
CA TYR A 277 -4.40 5.84 19.07
C TYR A 277 -3.35 4.72 18.99
N PHE A 278 -2.80 4.51 17.79
CA PHE A 278 -1.95 3.37 17.46
C PHE A 278 -2.60 2.02 17.83
N GLN A 279 -3.91 1.92 17.70
CA GLN A 279 -4.64 0.66 17.72
C GLN A 279 -4.70 0.11 16.30
N LEU A 280 -4.06 -1.03 16.10
CA LEU A 280 -4.10 -1.74 14.83
C LEU A 280 -5.54 -2.19 14.55
N GLU A 281 -6.15 -1.64 13.49
CA GLU A 281 -7.41 -2.17 12.96
C GLU A 281 -7.10 -3.37 12.08
N TYR A 282 -7.66 -4.51 12.45
CA TYR A 282 -7.36 -5.76 11.79
C TYR A 282 -8.19 -5.92 10.51
N ARG A 283 -7.50 -6.24 9.40
CA ARG A 283 -8.11 -6.64 8.13
C ARG A 283 -7.75 -8.09 7.80
N GLU A 284 -8.64 -9.01 8.16
CA GLU A 284 -8.51 -10.46 7.97
C GLU A 284 -8.21 -10.87 6.53
N ASP A 285 -8.71 -10.10 5.58
CA ASP A 285 -8.61 -10.33 4.15
C ASP A 285 -7.23 -10.00 3.57
N LEU A 286 -6.40 -9.22 4.29
CA LEU A 286 -5.15 -8.69 3.74
C LEU A 286 -3.90 -9.07 4.55
N PHE A 287 -4.04 -9.57 5.77
CA PHE A 287 -2.90 -9.85 6.64
C PHE A 287 -2.75 -11.34 6.95
N SER A 288 -1.54 -11.90 6.76
CA SER A 288 -1.19 -13.20 7.33
C SER A 288 -0.97 -13.09 8.83
N GLN A 289 -1.17 -14.18 9.60
CA GLN A 289 -0.98 -14.20 11.06
C GLN A 289 0.41 -13.68 11.48
N ASP A 290 1.45 -14.07 10.75
CA ASP A 290 2.82 -13.65 11.00
C ASP A 290 3.00 -12.14 10.79
N PHE A 291 2.44 -11.59 9.71
CA PHE A 291 2.52 -10.16 9.38
C PHE A 291 1.86 -9.28 10.47
N ILE A 292 0.75 -9.74 11.04
CA ILE A 292 0.02 -9.03 12.10
C ILE A 292 0.87 -8.87 13.36
N SER A 293 1.71 -9.85 13.69
CA SER A 293 2.42 -9.88 14.97
C SER A 293 3.44 -8.73 15.12
N GLU A 294 4.21 -8.44 14.08
CA GLU A 294 5.21 -7.35 14.08
C GLU A 294 4.55 -5.97 13.97
N LEU A 295 3.51 -5.83 13.15
CA LEU A 295 2.71 -4.62 13.16
C LEU A 295 2.14 -4.36 14.55
N LYS A 296 1.55 -5.38 15.21
CA LYS A 296 1.08 -5.25 16.60
C LYS A 296 2.18 -4.76 17.54
N ARG A 297 3.42 -5.25 17.38
CA ARG A 297 4.55 -4.80 18.20
C ARG A 297 4.89 -3.33 17.94
N TRP A 298 4.95 -2.90 16.68
CA TRP A 298 5.22 -1.52 16.31
C TRP A 298 4.13 -0.56 16.83
N TYR A 299 2.85 -0.91 16.64
CA TYR A 299 1.71 -0.15 17.13
C TYR A 299 1.68 -0.09 18.67
N LYS A 300 1.94 -1.21 19.35
CA LYS A 300 2.05 -1.28 20.82
C LYS A 300 3.16 -0.36 21.35
N ARG A 301 4.36 -0.40 20.75
CA ARG A 301 5.48 0.47 21.12
C ARG A 301 5.08 1.95 21.02
N ASN A 302 4.47 2.36 19.90
CA ASN A 302 4.10 3.76 19.70
C ASN A 302 3.00 4.21 20.66
N ARG A 303 2.04 3.34 20.98
CA ARG A 303 1.05 3.60 22.02
C ARG A 303 1.71 3.83 23.39
N GLU A 304 2.69 3.01 23.77
CA GLU A 304 3.44 3.18 25.03
C GLU A 304 4.25 4.49 25.06
N ILE A 305 4.83 4.89 23.92
CA ILE A 305 5.52 6.19 23.79
C ILE A 305 4.54 7.34 23.96
N TYR A 306 3.38 7.28 23.30
CA TYR A 306 2.36 8.31 23.41
C TYR A 306 1.82 8.47 24.84
N GLU A 307 1.62 7.38 25.59
CA GLU A 307 1.23 7.49 27.01
C GLU A 307 2.31 8.16 27.87
N LYS A 308 3.60 7.88 27.60
CA LYS A 308 4.71 8.60 28.26
C LYS A 308 4.75 10.06 27.83
N TRP A 309 4.48 10.35 26.57
CA TRP A 309 4.53 11.68 25.98
C TRP A 309 3.63 12.67 26.74
N LYS A 310 2.41 12.25 27.13
CA LYS A 310 1.47 13.05 27.94
C LYS A 310 2.06 13.50 29.28
N ILE A 311 2.96 12.71 29.86
CA ILE A 311 3.53 12.97 31.20
C ILE A 311 4.64 14.03 31.13
N TYR A 312 5.31 14.16 29.99
CA TYR A 312 6.51 15.00 29.83
C TYR A 312 6.26 16.39 29.22
N THR A 313 5.00 16.81 29.05
CA THR A 313 4.65 18.13 28.48
C THR A 313 5.42 19.30 29.10
N PRO A 314 5.60 19.43 30.45
CA PRO A 314 6.33 20.56 31.03
C PRO A 314 7.80 20.65 30.57
N ASN A 315 8.50 19.51 30.49
CA ASN A 315 9.88 19.48 30.01
C ASN A 315 9.95 19.87 28.53
N ARG A 316 8.94 19.47 27.74
CA ARG A 316 8.85 19.79 26.31
C ARG A 316 8.75 21.30 26.08
N VAL A 317 7.96 22.00 26.89
CA VAL A 317 7.85 23.47 26.85
C VAL A 317 9.19 24.14 27.18
N LEU A 318 9.90 23.65 28.19
CA LEU A 318 11.22 24.21 28.53
C LEU A 318 12.24 24.00 27.39
N LEU A 319 12.23 22.82 26.78
CA LEU A 319 13.11 22.50 25.66
C LEU A 319 12.77 23.31 24.41
N SER A 320 11.47 23.54 24.13
CA SER A 320 11.06 24.41 23.02
C SER A 320 11.59 25.84 23.17
N MET A 321 11.58 26.37 24.39
CA MET A 321 12.14 27.68 24.70
C MET A 321 13.67 27.71 24.51
N GLU A 322 14.39 26.65 24.90
CA GLU A 322 15.84 26.59 24.72
C GLU A 322 16.24 26.46 23.23
N VAL A 323 15.49 25.68 22.45
CA VAL A 323 15.67 25.59 20.98
C VAL A 323 15.40 26.95 20.32
N ALA A 324 14.32 27.63 20.70
CA ALA A 324 13.99 28.95 20.20
C ALA A 324 15.09 29.98 20.51
N LYS A 325 15.60 30.00 21.75
CA LYS A 325 16.71 30.87 22.15
C LYS A 325 17.97 30.60 21.33
N GLU A 326 18.28 29.34 21.07
CA GLU A 326 19.47 28.98 20.32
C GLU A 326 19.34 29.38 18.83
N LEU A 327 18.16 29.21 18.24
CA LEU A 327 17.87 29.70 16.89
C LEU A 327 17.99 31.23 16.81
N ASP A 328 17.41 31.95 17.78
CA ASP A 328 17.47 33.41 17.86
C ASP A 328 18.92 33.89 18.05
N ARG A 329 19.70 33.22 18.92
CA ARG A 329 21.14 33.48 19.12
C ARG A 329 21.95 33.32 17.84
N ARG A 330 21.57 32.36 16.99
CA ARG A 330 22.20 32.09 15.70
C ARG A 330 21.60 32.90 14.54
N THR A 331 20.63 33.78 14.81
CA THR A 331 19.93 34.59 13.78
C THR A 331 19.23 33.75 12.71
N ILE A 332 18.78 32.54 13.06
CA ILE A 332 18.11 31.62 12.13
C ILE A 332 16.60 31.94 12.13
N LEU A 333 16.03 32.07 10.93
CA LEU A 333 14.61 32.36 10.75
C LEU A 333 13.74 31.18 11.21
N ARG A 334 12.76 31.47 12.06
CA ARG A 334 11.76 30.52 12.57
C ARG A 334 10.38 30.85 12.02
N GLN A 335 9.47 29.88 12.01
CA GLN A 335 8.09 30.09 11.51
C GLN A 335 7.29 31.11 12.33
N ASP A 336 7.69 31.36 13.59
CA ASP A 336 7.03 32.23 14.57
C ASP A 336 7.83 33.52 14.88
N SER A 337 8.96 33.76 14.21
CA SER A 337 9.90 34.81 14.60
C SER A 337 9.60 36.17 13.96
N VAL A 338 9.29 37.16 14.80
CA VAL A 338 9.24 38.60 14.44
C VAL A 338 10.65 39.20 14.33
N VAL A 339 11.62 38.69 15.09
CA VAL A 339 13.01 39.19 15.14
C VAL A 339 13.76 38.92 13.82
N GLY A 340 13.48 37.77 13.20
CA GLY A 340 14.00 37.43 11.87
C GLY A 340 13.56 38.41 10.78
N MET A 341 12.34 38.95 10.89
CA MET A 341 11.85 39.99 9.97
C MET A 341 12.62 41.29 10.12
N MET A 342 12.88 41.73 11.36
CA MET A 342 13.58 42.98 11.60
C MET A 342 15.01 42.94 11.04
N LEU A 343 15.66 41.77 11.07
CA LEU A 343 16.97 41.55 10.46
C LEU A 343 16.91 41.41 8.93
N ALA A 344 15.87 40.75 8.38
CA ALA A 344 15.70 40.56 6.93
C ALA A 344 15.24 41.82 6.18
N GLU A 345 14.49 42.70 6.85
CA GLU A 345 14.01 43.98 6.31
C GLU A 345 14.94 45.16 6.62
N GLY A 346 16.07 44.92 7.31
CA GLY A 346 17.01 45.98 7.71
C GLY A 346 16.40 47.00 8.69
N LEU A 347 15.40 46.58 9.47
CA LEU A 347 14.66 47.42 10.42
C LEU A 347 15.28 47.43 11.83
N TRP A 348 16.42 46.78 12.03
CA TRP A 348 17.24 46.88 13.24
C TRP A 348 18.53 47.65 12.91
N GLU A 349 18.44 48.98 13.00
CA GLU A 349 19.57 49.88 13.25
C GLU A 349 19.46 50.47 14.64
#